data_AF-A0A7S2KYP7-F1
#
_entry.id   AF-A0A7S2KYP7-F1
#
_cell.length_a   1.000
_cell.length_b   1.000
_cell.length_c   1.000
_cell.angle_alpha   90.00
_cell.angle_beta   90.00
_cell.angle_gamma   90.00
#
_symmetry.space_group_name_H-M   'P 1'
#
loop_
_entity.id
_entity.type
_entity.pdbx_description
1 polymer ?
#
loop_
_entity_poly.entity_id
_entity_poly.type
_entity_poly.pdbx_seq_one_letter_code
_entity_poly.pdbx_strand_id
1 'polypeptide(L)'
;NDLWDSMFQELKAYKAKHGNCSAPRSAGKLGRWVANQRRQYHLLQEGKRTSICDKRVGKLESIGFEWSARKSEWDEMFQELQSFKAEHGHFDLPSKAGKL
;
A
#
# COMPACT_ATOMS: atom_id res chain seq x y z
N ASN A 1 -12.34 -16.68 5.76
CA ASN A 1 -13.01 -15.54 5.08
C ASN A 1 -12.27 -14.29 5.52
N ASP A 2 -11.25 -13.89 4.75
CA ASP A 2 -10.38 -12.78 5.12
C ASP A 2 -11.09 -11.45 4.82
N LEU A 3 -11.36 -10.66 5.87
CA LEU A 3 -11.99 -9.34 5.76
C LEU A 3 -11.25 -8.43 4.75
N TRP A 4 -9.95 -8.62 4.59
CA TRP A 4 -9.14 -7.89 3.61
C TRP A 4 -9.53 -8.23 2.17
N ASP A 5 -9.72 -9.52 1.84
CA ASP A 5 -10.10 -9.93 0.49
C ASP A 5 -11.54 -9.48 0.16
N SER A 6 -12.46 -9.49 1.13
CA SER A 6 -13.80 -8.91 0.94
C SER A 6 -13.75 -7.43 0.60
N MET A 7 -12.96 -6.63 1.34
CA MET A 7 -12.80 -5.20 1.06
C MET A 7 -12.09 -4.95 -0.28
N PHE A 8 -11.16 -5.82 -0.67
CA PHE A 8 -10.52 -5.75 -1.97
C PHE A 8 -11.51 -5.99 -3.12
N GLN A 9 -12.40 -6.97 -3.00
CA GLN A 9 -13.47 -7.17 -3.99
C GLN A 9 -14.43 -5.98 -4.05
N GLU A 10 -14.78 -5.40 -2.90
CA GLU A 10 -15.61 -4.20 -2.82
C GLU A 10 -14.95 -3.00 -3.51
N LEU A 11 -13.64 -2.81 -3.31
CA LEU A 11 -12.86 -1.78 -4.00
C LEU A 11 -12.83 -2.00 -5.52
N LYS A 12 -12.71 -3.26 -5.97
CA LYS A 12 -12.75 -3.61 -7.40
C LYS A 12 -14.10 -3.26 -8.02
N ALA A 13 -15.19 -3.54 -7.31
CA ALA A 13 -16.54 -3.14 -7.73
C ALA A 13 -16.71 -1.61 -7.72
N TYR A 14 -16.16 -0.92 -6.73
CA TYR A 14 -16.16 0.54 -6.66
C TYR A 14 -15.43 1.15 -7.87
N LYS A 15 -14.24 0.63 -8.22
CA LYS A 15 -13.50 1.06 -9.41
C LYS A 15 -14.31 0.88 -10.68
N ALA A 16 -14.98 -0.26 -10.85
CA ALA A 16 -15.82 -0.51 -12.03
C ALA A 16 -16.96 0.51 -12.15
N LYS A 17 -17.49 1.00 -11.03
CA LYS A 17 -18.60 1.97 -11.00
C LYS A 17 -18.16 3.43 -11.12
N HIS A 18 -17.04 3.80 -10.50
CA HIS A 18 -16.60 5.19 -10.37
C HIS A 18 -15.37 5.54 -11.22
N GLY A 19 -14.74 4.55 -11.87
CA GLY A 19 -13.53 4.71 -12.66
C GLY A 19 -12.24 4.91 -11.85
N ASN A 20 -12.33 5.03 -10.52
CA ASN A 20 -11.18 5.24 -9.65
C ASN A 20 -11.26 4.39 -8.37
N CYS A 21 -10.12 4.23 -7.70
CA CYS A 21 -10.03 3.55 -6.40
C CYS A 21 -10.02 4.52 -5.21
N SER A 22 -10.33 5.80 -5.43
CA SER A 22 -10.28 6.82 -4.40
C SER A 22 -11.64 6.96 -3.73
N ALA A 23 -12.07 5.91 -3.05
CA ALA A 23 -13.30 5.95 -2.26
C ALA A 23 -13.17 7.01 -1.15
N PRO A 24 -14.03 8.04 -1.11
CA PRO A 24 -13.92 9.09 -0.10
C PRO A 24 -14.19 8.50 1.29
N ARG A 25 -13.67 9.15 2.33
CA ARG A 25 -13.86 8.68 3.72
C ARG A 25 -15.34 8.61 4.15
N SER A 26 -16.20 9.35 3.44
CA SER A 26 -17.67 9.31 3.58
C SER A 26 -18.30 8.04 3.00
N ALA A 27 -17.60 7.26 2.18
CA ALA A 27 -18.04 5.94 1.68
C ALA A 27 -18.03 4.84 2.75
N GLY A 28 -18.08 5.21 4.04
CA GLY A 28 -18.21 4.29 5.15
C GLY A 28 -16.98 3.40 5.36
N LYS A 29 -17.21 2.08 5.43
CA LYS A 29 -16.18 1.09 5.77
C LYS A 29 -15.08 1.03 4.70
N LEU A 30 -15.45 1.07 3.42
CA LEU A 30 -14.51 1.03 2.30
C LEU A 30 -13.58 2.25 2.30
N GLY A 31 -14.12 3.46 2.49
CA GLY A 31 -13.30 4.68 2.54
C GLY A 31 -12.29 4.68 3.71
N ARG A 32 -12.71 4.18 4.88
CA ARG A 32 -11.80 3.99 6.04
C ARG A 32 -10.75 2.93 5.76
N TRP A 33 -11.13 1.85 5.07
CA TRP A 33 -10.21 0.79 4.68
C TRP A 33 -9.15 1.28 3.69
N VAL A 34 -9.55 2.01 2.65
CA VAL A 34 -8.65 2.66 1.67
C VAL A 34 -7.67 3.60 2.38
N ALA A 35 -8.15 4.46 3.28
CA ALA A 35 -7.28 5.34 4.06
C ALA A 35 -6.29 4.56 4.95
N ASN A 36 -6.73 3.44 5.53
CA ASN A 36 -5.86 2.56 6.30
C ASN A 36 -4.80 1.91 5.41
N GLN A 37 -5.16 1.40 4.22
CA GLN A 37 -4.18 0.84 3.28
C GLN A 37 -3.09 1.86 2.94
N ARG A 38 -3.46 3.10 2.60
CA ARG A 38 -2.50 4.19 2.34
C ARG A 38 -1.57 4.46 3.53
N ARG A 39 -2.11 4.48 4.75
CA ARG A 39 -1.31 4.64 5.98
C ARG A 39 -0.35 3.46 6.20
N GLN A 40 -0.83 2.23 6.07
CA GLN A 40 -0.01 1.03 6.26
C GLN A 40 1.10 0.95 5.22
N TYR A 41 0.79 1.34 3.99
CA TYR A 41 1.79 1.50 2.94
C TYR A 41 2.82 2.52 3.39
N HIS A 42 2.45 3.76 3.71
CA HIS A 42 3.42 4.76 4.19
C HIS A 42 4.26 4.29 5.40
N LEU A 43 3.71 3.50 6.32
CA LEU A 43 4.52 2.89 7.40
C LEU A 43 5.53 1.86 6.88
N LEU A 44 5.13 1.00 5.94
CA LEU A 44 6.05 0.08 5.25
C LEU A 44 7.22 0.84 4.63
N GLN A 45 6.92 2.01 4.09
CA GLN A 45 7.85 2.88 3.39
C GLN A 45 8.86 3.55 4.30
N GLU A 46 8.42 3.99 5.47
CA GLU A 46 9.30 4.52 6.51
C GLU A 46 10.11 3.41 7.22
N GLY A 47 10.02 2.14 6.77
CA GLY A 47 10.63 0.99 7.43
C GLY A 47 10.01 0.68 8.81
N LYS A 48 8.83 1.22 9.09
CA LYS A 48 8.12 1.05 10.35
C LYS A 48 7.27 -0.22 10.31
N ARG A 49 6.92 -0.70 11.51
CA ARG A 49 6.03 -1.86 11.66
C ARG A 49 4.69 -1.58 10.98
N THR A 50 4.34 -2.43 10.02
CA THR A 50 3.10 -2.36 9.26
C THR A 50 2.37 -3.70 9.28
N SER A 51 1.07 -3.66 8.99
CA SER A 51 0.22 -4.85 8.83
C SER A 51 -0.06 -5.20 7.36
N ILE A 52 0.40 -4.36 6.42
CA ILE A 52 0.33 -4.66 4.99
C ILE A 52 1.55 -5.49 4.59
N CYS A 53 1.33 -6.48 3.73
CA CYS A 53 2.40 -7.31 3.19
C CYS A 53 2.54 -7.08 1.69
N ASP A 54 3.71 -7.42 1.13
CA ASP A 54 4.04 -7.23 -0.28
C ASP A 54 2.99 -7.86 -1.23
N LYS A 55 2.42 -9.02 -0.86
CA LYS A 55 1.34 -9.67 -1.62
C LYS A 55 0.06 -8.81 -1.72
N ARG A 56 -0.28 -8.09 -0.65
CA ARG A 56 -1.45 -7.19 -0.59
C ARG A 56 -1.21 -5.91 -1.38
N VAL A 57 0.03 -5.40 -1.32
CA VAL A 57 0.46 -4.27 -2.13
C VAL A 57 0.33 -4.59 -3.61
N GLY A 58 0.91 -5.72 -4.06
CA GLY A 58 0.84 -6.13 -5.47
C GLY A 58 -0.60 -6.36 -5.97
N LYS A 59 -1.49 -6.89 -5.13
CA LYS A 59 -2.93 -6.98 -5.47
C LYS A 59 -3.56 -5.60 -5.70
N LEU A 60 -3.26 -4.62 -4.87
CA LEU A 60 -3.78 -3.26 -5.01
C LEU A 60 -3.18 -2.55 -6.23
N GLU A 61 -1.88 -2.70 -6.49
CA GLU A 61 -1.22 -2.18 -7.69
C GLU A 61 -1.78 -2.80 -8.98
N SER A 62 -2.13 -4.10 -8.96
CA SER A 62 -2.73 -4.78 -10.14
C SER A 62 -4.07 -4.18 -10.58
N ILE A 63 -4.78 -3.50 -9.66
CA ILE A 63 -6.01 -2.77 -9.96
C ILE A 63 -5.77 -1.27 -10.14
N GLY A 64 -4.52 -0.81 -10.25
CA GLY A 64 -4.17 0.60 -10.38
C GLY A 64 -4.56 1.43 -9.17
N PHE A 65 -4.42 0.88 -7.96
CA PHE A 65 -4.71 1.58 -6.73
C PHE A 65 -3.72 2.73 -6.50
N GLU A 66 -4.24 3.94 -6.30
CA GLU A 66 -3.41 5.11 -6.03
C GLU A 66 -3.16 5.27 -4.52
N TRP A 67 -1.90 5.04 -4.12
CA TRP A 67 -1.43 5.13 -2.73
C TRP A 67 -1.37 6.58 -2.21
N SER A 68 -1.13 7.54 -3.11
CA SER A 68 -0.96 8.95 -2.79
C SER A 68 -2.18 9.76 -3.20
N ALA A 69 -2.68 10.66 -2.34
CA ALA A 69 -3.69 11.64 -2.78
C ALA A 69 -3.07 12.83 -3.55
N ARG A 70 -1.75 12.98 -3.44
CA ARG A 70 -0.89 13.90 -4.18
C ARG A 70 0.37 13.10 -4.48
N LYS A 71 0.71 12.86 -5.75
CA LYS A 71 2.02 12.29 -6.10
C LYS A 71 3.08 13.10 -5.37
N SER A 72 3.72 12.51 -4.38
CA SER A 72 4.83 13.15 -3.70
C SER A 72 6.12 12.66 -4.36
N GLU A 73 7.19 13.47 -4.30
CA GLU A 73 8.53 13.07 -4.77
C GLU A 73 8.99 11.73 -4.17
N TRP A 74 8.45 11.41 -2.99
CA TRP A 74 8.64 10.14 -2.30
C TRP A 74 8.05 8.93 -3.06
N ASP A 75 6.96 9.09 -3.81
CA ASP A 75 6.37 8.01 -4.64
C ASP A 75 7.24 7.68 -5.86
N GLU A 76 7.89 8.67 -6.46
CA GLU A 76 8.78 8.48 -7.62
C GLU A 76 10.08 7.76 -7.21
N MET A 77 10.74 8.25 -6.16
CA MET A 77 11.93 7.61 -5.60
C MET A 77 11.64 6.17 -5.13
N PHE A 78 10.43 5.91 -4.63
CA PHE A 78 10.07 4.58 -4.18
C PHE A 78 9.72 3.61 -5.30
N GLN A 79 9.10 4.06 -6.41
CA GLN A 79 8.94 3.20 -7.59
C GLN A 79 10.30 2.72 -8.12
N GLU A 80 11.30 3.59 -8.05
CA GLU A 80 12.68 3.25 -8.38
C GLU A 80 13.25 2.19 -7.41
N LEU A 81 13.01 2.35 -6.09
CA LEU A 81 13.41 1.36 -5.08
C LEU A 81 12.65 0.02 -5.16
N GLN A 82 11.38 0.02 -5.55
CA GLN A 82 10.60 -1.20 -5.79
C GLN A 82 11.15 -1.97 -6.99
N SER A 83 11.50 -1.24 -8.06
CA SER A 83 12.17 -1.81 -9.23
C SER A 83 13.51 -2.42 -8.82
N PHE A 84 14.25 -1.74 -7.94
CA PHE A 84 15.51 -2.22 -7.39
C PHE A 84 15.36 -3.47 -6.51
N LYS A 85 14.29 -3.57 -5.69
CA LYS A 85 13.99 -4.75 -4.85
C LYS A 85 13.54 -5.97 -5.67
N ALA A 86 12.91 -5.75 -6.84
CA ALA A 86 12.56 -6.82 -7.76
C ALA A 86 13.80 -7.42 -8.47
N GLU A 87 14.84 -6.61 -8.66
CA GLU A 87 16.09 -7.00 -9.31
C GLU A 87 17.12 -7.58 -8.32
N HIS A 88 17.13 -7.08 -7.08
CA HIS A 88 18.03 -7.55 -6.01
C HIS A 88 17.24 -8.16 -4.84
N GLY A 89 17.11 -9.49 -4.87
CA GLY A 89 16.47 -10.27 -3.81
C GLY A 89 17.09 -10.02 -2.42
N HIS A 90 16.20 -9.69 -1.48
CA HIS A 90 16.37 -9.70 -0.02
C HIS A 90 17.59 -8.94 0.55
N PHE A 91 17.38 -7.68 0.92
CA PHE A 91 18.32 -7.00 1.82
C PHE A 91 17.95 -7.34 3.27
N ASP A 92 18.67 -8.31 3.85
CA ASP A 92 18.71 -8.46 5.31
C ASP A 92 19.36 -7.19 5.88
N LEU A 93 18.53 -6.30 6.43
CA LEU A 93 19.01 -5.15 7.17
C LEU A 93 19.77 -5.66 8.41
N PRO A 94 21.08 -5.35 8.56
CA PRO A 94 21.73 -5.59 9.82
C PRO A 94 21.15 -4.62 10.85
N SER A 95 20.34 -5.14 11.75
CA SER A 95 19.96 -4.49 13.00
C SER A 95 21.23 -3.97 13.70
N LYS A 96 21.39 -2.65 13.77
CA LYS A 96 22.30 -2.01 14.71
C LYS A 96 21.55 -1.03 15.59
N ALA A 97 21.33 -1.45 16.84
CA ALA A 97 21.29 -0.60 18.03
C ALA A 97 21.39 -1.53 19.25
N GLY A 98 22.33 -1.45 20.18
CA GLY A 98 23.48 -0.56 20.35
C GLY A 98 24.30 -1.10 21.54
N LYS A 99 25.63 -0.99 21.47
CA LYS A 99 26.49 -1.00 22.66
C LYS A 99 26.60 0.44 23.11
N LEU A 100 26.29 0.72 24.37
CA LEU A 100 27.08 1.53 25.29
C LEU A 100 26.78 1.02 26.71
#